data_AF-A0A971VQP6-F1
#
_entry.id   AF-A0A971VQP6-F1
#
_cell.length_a   1.000
_cell.length_b   1.000
_cell.length_c   1.000
_cell.angle_alpha   90.00
_cell.angle_beta   90.00
_cell.angle_gamma   90.00
#
_symmetry.space_group_name_H-M   'P 1'
#
loop_
_entity.id
_entity.type
_entity.pdbx_description
1 polymer ?
#
loop_
_entity_poly.entity_id
_entity_poly.type
_entity_poly.pdbx_seq_one_letter_code
_entity_poly.pdbx_strand_id
1 'polypeptide(L)'
;MKLIALSSLSKVFNDEKPTDSGFKSLSMLLNERRSFQVAFQNKANDSITFSIDSELKGFIKAYLVKCIPSKLAAYPDHDDYVLRNGESGLYPDLLCPIKENTPFSAAEGWNSVWLEIVPDESVKPANYIVKVNIQVGELKAEEEVEVNIIDKLLPAQELIFTNWFHSDCLATYYGVEVLSERHWEIIESFVKTAVEHGLNLLLTPIFTPPLDTAVGGERPTVQLVDVYRKGYKYSFDFTKLKRWIEMADRNGVKYFEISHLFTQWGAKHAPKIMGCFKGEYVKLFGWETKAESQGYRNFLRQFAEAFNKFVAENNLKDRIFIHVSDEPHMRDLVHYRRAAKLIKEIFPDYRTLDALSDYEFYKKGLVETPVPAENHIEPFVGKVPRLWTYYCCGQYKNYVPNRFFAMPSQRNEILGFLLYKYSCEGFLQWGYNFWYSQYSIREINPFTESDAGGAFPSGDAYVVYPAPDGTPYTSLRLKVFYDGLQDLRLLKLLEKKIGRDEVIKVLEKGLAAPLSFTDYPRSDEWLLNKREEIIRML
;
A
#
# COMPACT_ATOMS: atom_id res chain seq x y z
N MET A 1 38.03 2.83 -3.21
CA MET A 1 36.62 3.08 -2.86
C MET A 1 36.26 2.17 -1.70
N LYS A 2 35.45 2.60 -0.73
CA LYS A 2 34.95 1.72 0.33
C LYS A 2 33.45 1.52 0.13
N LEU A 3 33.01 0.27 0.12
CA LEU A 3 31.61 -0.09 0.15
C LEU A 3 31.15 -0.20 1.61
N ILE A 4 29.85 -0.01 1.84
CA ILE A 4 29.25 -0.15 3.17
C ILE A 4 28.00 -1.01 3.02
N ALA A 5 28.03 -2.20 3.63
CA ALA A 5 26.83 -3.01 3.79
C ALA A 5 25.90 -2.39 4.84
N LEU A 6 24.63 -2.28 4.48
CA LEU A 6 23.57 -1.62 5.24
C LEU A 6 22.33 -2.51 5.27
N SER A 7 21.50 -2.34 6.29
CA SER A 7 20.20 -3.01 6.33
C SER A 7 19.23 -2.41 5.29
N SER A 8 18.08 -3.04 5.08
CA SER A 8 16.98 -2.46 4.31
C SER A 8 16.37 -1.21 4.97
N LEU A 9 16.62 -0.97 6.25
CA LEU A 9 16.06 0.16 6.99
C LEU A 9 16.80 1.47 6.72
N SER A 10 18.10 1.40 6.45
CA SER A 10 18.93 2.58 6.22
C SER A 10 18.47 3.38 5.00
N LYS A 11 18.42 4.71 5.11
CA LYS A 11 18.17 5.62 3.97
C LYS A 11 19.46 6.32 3.56
N VAL A 12 19.94 5.99 2.35
CA VAL A 12 21.19 6.53 1.80
C VAL A 12 20.92 7.81 1.03
N PHE A 13 21.21 8.95 1.64
CA PHE A 13 21.18 10.26 0.98
C PHE A 13 22.46 10.51 0.19
N ASN A 14 22.39 11.29 -0.90
CA ASN A 14 23.55 11.52 -1.75
C ASN A 14 24.60 12.44 -1.12
N ASP A 15 24.17 13.37 -0.27
CA ASP A 15 24.96 14.44 0.34
C ASP A 15 25.57 14.08 1.70
N GLU A 16 25.24 12.90 2.25
CA GLU A 16 25.65 12.47 3.57
C GLU A 16 26.25 11.07 3.54
N LYS A 17 27.33 10.85 4.30
CA LYS A 17 27.87 9.51 4.48
C LYS A 17 26.90 8.67 5.32
N PRO A 18 26.52 7.44 4.89
CA PRO A 18 25.71 6.55 5.71
C PRO A 18 26.28 6.41 7.12
N THR A 19 25.43 6.63 8.12
CA THR A 19 25.77 6.57 9.55
C THR A 19 25.77 5.13 10.04
N ASP A 20 24.85 4.31 9.53
CA ASP A 20 24.84 2.88 9.77
C ASP A 20 26.08 2.24 9.12
N SER A 21 26.80 1.44 9.88
CA SER A 21 27.88 0.62 9.35
C SER A 21 27.98 -0.67 10.15
N GLY A 22 28.27 -1.77 9.47
CA GLY A 22 28.43 -3.07 10.13
C GLY A 22 27.21 -3.99 10.06
N PHE A 23 26.29 -3.77 9.12
CA PHE A 23 25.34 -4.82 8.75
C PHE A 23 26.12 -5.99 8.14
N LYS A 24 26.04 -7.17 8.77
CA LYS A 24 26.86 -8.34 8.40
C LYS A 24 26.05 -9.56 8.04
N SER A 25 24.84 -9.69 8.57
CA SER A 25 24.02 -10.86 8.35
C SER A 25 22.54 -10.54 8.45
N LEU A 26 21.73 -11.41 7.86
CA LEU A 26 20.28 -11.48 8.08
C LEU A 26 19.82 -12.93 8.03
N SER A 27 18.76 -13.23 8.79
CA SER A 27 18.05 -14.50 8.70
C SER A 27 16.70 -14.34 8.00
N MET A 28 16.30 -15.36 7.26
CA MET A 28 15.02 -15.41 6.56
C MET A 28 14.47 -16.83 6.44
N LEU A 29 13.17 -16.96 6.21
CA LEU A 29 12.51 -18.23 5.94
C LEU A 29 12.48 -18.56 4.44
N LEU A 30 12.26 -19.83 4.08
CA LEU A 30 12.35 -20.33 2.69
C LEU A 30 11.42 -19.62 1.69
N ASN A 31 10.27 -19.13 2.12
CA ASN A 31 9.29 -18.42 1.27
C ASN A 31 9.15 -16.93 1.65
N GLU A 32 10.15 -16.39 2.33
CA GLU A 32 10.21 -15.00 2.72
C GLU A 32 11.03 -14.21 1.69
N ARG A 33 10.74 -12.93 1.51
CA ARG A 33 11.59 -12.00 0.77
C ARG A 33 12.29 -11.09 1.76
N ARG A 34 13.60 -10.90 1.63
CA ARG A 34 14.34 -9.98 2.49
C ARG A 34 15.32 -9.16 1.67
N SER A 35 15.60 -7.96 2.17
CA SER A 35 16.47 -7.02 1.47
C SER A 35 17.61 -6.53 2.34
N PHE A 36 18.67 -6.09 1.68
CA PHE A 36 19.77 -5.31 2.26
C PHE A 36 20.30 -4.34 1.21
N GLN A 37 21.22 -3.46 1.60
CA GLN A 37 21.79 -2.47 0.69
C GLN A 37 23.31 -2.49 0.75
N VAL A 38 23.94 -2.14 -0.37
CA VAL A 38 25.37 -1.85 -0.44
C VAL A 38 25.56 -0.43 -0.95
N ALA A 39 26.05 0.44 -0.07
CA ALA A 39 26.33 1.83 -0.39
C ALA A 39 27.74 2.01 -0.95
N PHE A 40 27.87 2.92 -1.90
CA PHE A 40 29.11 3.27 -2.57
C PHE A 40 29.16 4.77 -2.83
N GLN A 41 30.38 5.30 -2.99
CA GLN A 41 30.58 6.70 -3.33
C GLN A 41 30.95 6.82 -4.82
N ASN A 42 30.23 7.68 -5.52
CA ASN A 42 30.46 8.00 -6.92
C ASN A 42 31.07 9.40 -7.05
N LYS A 43 32.08 9.54 -7.89
CA LYS A 43 32.57 10.84 -8.35
C LYS A 43 31.88 11.14 -9.68
N ALA A 44 31.54 12.40 -9.94
CA ALA A 44 30.77 12.78 -11.12
C ALA A 44 31.39 12.20 -12.42
N ASN A 45 30.53 11.69 -13.31
CA ASN A 45 30.83 11.14 -14.65
C ASN A 45 31.47 9.75 -14.74
N ASP A 46 31.56 8.99 -13.65
CA ASP A 46 32.04 7.59 -13.73
C ASP A 46 30.95 6.62 -14.19
N SER A 47 31.34 5.67 -15.05
CA SER A 47 30.52 4.50 -15.38
C SER A 47 30.55 3.50 -14.24
N ILE A 48 29.38 2.96 -13.86
CA ILE A 48 29.25 2.06 -12.72
C ILE A 48 28.74 0.70 -13.19
N THR A 49 29.36 -0.36 -12.72
CA THR A 49 28.84 -1.73 -12.86
C THR A 49 28.80 -2.41 -11.51
N PHE A 50 27.94 -3.41 -11.38
CA PHE A 50 27.92 -4.28 -10.22
C PHE A 50 27.82 -5.74 -10.65
N SER A 51 28.27 -6.64 -9.78
CA SER A 51 28.05 -8.07 -9.92
C SER A 51 27.87 -8.73 -8.55
N ILE A 52 27.20 -9.88 -8.57
CA ILE A 52 26.95 -10.70 -7.39
C ILE A 52 27.67 -12.03 -7.58
N ASP A 53 28.44 -12.42 -6.56
CA ASP A 53 29.02 -13.76 -6.40
C ASP A 53 28.36 -14.43 -5.19
N SER A 54 27.49 -15.40 -5.47
CA SER A 54 26.72 -16.16 -4.48
C SER A 54 25.97 -17.30 -5.16
N GLU A 55 25.71 -18.38 -4.43
CA GLU A 55 24.74 -19.39 -4.85
C GLU A 55 23.31 -18.82 -4.92
N LEU A 56 23.04 -17.72 -4.20
CA LEU A 56 21.75 -17.03 -4.24
C LEU A 56 21.57 -16.08 -5.42
N LYS A 57 22.57 -15.92 -6.29
CA LYS A 57 22.59 -14.93 -7.37
C LYS A 57 21.33 -14.94 -8.24
N GLY A 58 20.83 -16.12 -8.61
CA GLY A 58 19.63 -16.29 -9.44
C GLY A 58 18.32 -15.84 -8.77
N PHE A 59 18.35 -15.66 -7.45
CA PHE A 59 17.21 -15.29 -6.62
C PHE A 59 17.30 -13.83 -6.13
N ILE A 60 18.33 -13.08 -6.53
CA ILE A 60 18.52 -11.70 -6.08
C ILE A 60 18.11 -10.73 -7.18
N LYS A 61 17.16 -9.84 -6.86
CA LYS A 61 16.81 -8.68 -7.67
C LYS A 61 17.60 -7.47 -7.16
N ALA A 62 18.23 -6.74 -8.08
CA ALA A 62 19.04 -5.57 -7.74
C ALA A 62 18.43 -4.29 -8.30
N TYR A 63 18.48 -3.23 -7.49
CA TYR A 63 17.94 -1.92 -7.84
C TYR A 63 18.91 -0.81 -7.44
N LEU A 64 19.10 0.18 -8.30
CA LEU A 64 19.69 1.45 -7.88
C LEU A 64 18.63 2.25 -7.12
N VAL A 65 18.95 2.67 -5.90
CA VAL A 65 18.10 3.58 -5.12
C VAL A 65 18.31 5.00 -5.63
N LYS A 66 17.25 5.62 -6.15
CA LYS A 66 17.27 7.02 -6.60
C LYS A 66 16.53 7.92 -5.62
N CYS A 67 17.11 9.09 -5.40
CA CYS A 67 16.45 10.13 -4.63
C CYS A 67 15.41 10.86 -5.47
N ILE A 68 14.26 11.15 -4.86
CA ILE A 68 13.13 11.85 -5.46
C ILE A 68 12.95 13.20 -4.76
N PRO A 69 12.64 14.28 -5.51
CA PRO A 69 12.32 15.58 -4.92
C PRO A 69 11.11 15.53 -3.98
N SER A 70 11.24 16.17 -2.83
CA SER A 70 10.22 16.34 -1.81
C SER A 70 10.14 17.81 -1.44
N LYS A 71 9.07 18.52 -1.82
CA LYS A 71 8.89 19.92 -1.40
C LYS A 71 8.20 19.98 -0.03
N LEU A 72 7.19 19.15 0.20
CA LEU A 72 6.58 18.94 1.52
C LEU A 72 7.02 17.59 2.11
N ALA A 73 8.14 17.57 2.82
CA ALA A 73 8.65 16.36 3.47
C ALA A 73 7.87 15.98 4.75
N ALA A 74 7.45 16.98 5.53
CA ALA A 74 6.59 16.85 6.70
C ALA A 74 5.78 18.14 6.93
N TYR A 75 4.66 18.05 7.66
CA TYR A 75 3.91 19.24 8.06
C TYR A 75 4.63 20.03 9.16
N PRO A 76 4.42 21.36 9.28
CA PRO A 76 5.20 22.21 10.20
C PRO A 76 5.17 21.82 11.69
N ASP A 77 4.10 21.18 12.17
CA ASP A 77 3.94 20.73 13.56
C ASP A 77 4.23 19.23 13.75
N HIS A 78 5.11 18.65 12.92
CA HIS A 78 5.55 17.26 13.02
C HIS A 78 6.27 16.96 14.36
N ASP A 79 6.30 15.69 14.75
CA ASP A 79 7.13 15.24 15.87
C ASP A 79 8.62 15.22 15.50
N ASP A 80 9.51 15.07 16.48
CA ASP A 80 10.95 15.00 16.26
C ASP A 80 11.41 13.65 15.65
N TYR A 81 10.49 12.75 15.33
CA TYR A 81 10.80 11.43 14.79
C TYR A 81 10.73 11.39 13.25
N VAL A 82 11.44 12.34 12.63
CA VAL A 82 11.59 12.50 11.18
C VAL A 82 13.07 12.71 10.82
N LEU A 83 13.44 12.30 9.62
CA LEU A 83 14.74 12.52 9.01
C LEU A 83 14.86 13.97 8.54
N ARG A 84 16.10 14.50 8.60
CA ARG A 84 16.44 15.86 8.17
C ARG A 84 15.49 16.94 8.71
N ASN A 85 14.95 16.73 9.91
CA ASN A 85 13.98 17.63 10.54
C ASN A 85 12.78 17.99 9.62
N GLY A 86 12.36 17.06 8.75
CA GLY A 86 11.22 17.28 7.85
C GLY A 86 11.47 18.28 6.72
N GLU A 87 12.73 18.66 6.45
CA GLU A 87 13.06 19.66 5.44
C GLU A 87 12.85 19.18 4.00
N SER A 88 12.49 20.11 3.11
CA SER A 88 12.42 19.84 1.67
C SER A 88 13.79 19.42 1.11
N GLY A 89 13.81 18.53 0.12
CA GLY A 89 15.07 18.06 -0.46
C GLY A 89 14.91 16.80 -1.32
N LEU A 90 16.02 16.12 -1.56
CA LEU A 90 16.06 14.84 -2.26
C LEU A 90 16.06 13.70 -1.24
N TYR A 91 15.12 12.75 -1.37
CA TYR A 91 14.98 11.61 -0.46
C TYR A 91 15.05 10.28 -1.21
N PRO A 92 15.82 9.28 -0.74
CA PRO A 92 15.91 7.97 -1.39
C PRO A 92 14.56 7.24 -1.32
N ASP A 93 14.00 6.89 -2.47
CA ASP A 93 12.75 6.12 -2.52
C ASP A 93 12.61 5.22 -3.75
N LEU A 94 12.87 5.73 -4.94
CA LEU A 94 12.64 5.00 -6.19
C LEU A 94 13.67 3.86 -6.35
N LEU A 95 13.19 2.62 -6.52
CA LEU A 95 14.03 1.47 -6.84
C LEU A 95 14.04 1.24 -8.36
N CYS A 96 15.11 1.67 -9.03
CA CYS A 96 15.29 1.43 -10.47
C CYS A 96 15.98 0.07 -10.69
N PRO A 97 15.35 -0.90 -11.38
CA PRO A 97 15.98 -2.19 -11.66
C PRO A 97 17.30 -2.01 -12.43
N ILE A 98 18.34 -2.72 -12.00
CA ILE A 98 19.63 -2.76 -12.68
C ILE A 98 20.03 -4.22 -12.96
N LYS A 99 20.83 -4.42 -14.01
CA LYS A 99 21.32 -5.74 -14.41
C LYS A 99 22.82 -5.83 -14.16
N GLU A 100 23.26 -7.00 -13.69
CA GLU A 100 24.68 -7.24 -13.45
C GLU A 100 25.51 -7.00 -14.70
N ASN A 101 26.73 -6.50 -14.51
CA ASN A 101 27.71 -6.18 -15.55
C ASN A 101 27.17 -5.24 -16.65
N THR A 102 26.02 -4.61 -16.46
CA THR A 102 25.46 -3.60 -17.35
C THR A 102 25.79 -2.23 -16.79
N PRO A 103 26.50 -1.37 -17.53
CA PRO A 103 26.80 -0.02 -17.08
C PRO A 103 25.54 0.78 -16.74
N PHE A 104 25.58 1.49 -15.62
CA PHE A 104 24.56 2.47 -15.22
C PHE A 104 25.22 3.73 -14.64
N SER A 105 24.42 4.79 -14.53
CA SER A 105 24.84 6.06 -13.92
C SER A 105 24.13 6.26 -12.59
N ALA A 106 24.85 6.85 -11.63
CA ALA A 106 24.33 7.22 -10.31
C ALA A 106 24.66 8.69 -10.02
N ALA A 107 24.04 9.27 -9.00
CA ALA A 107 24.31 10.66 -8.63
C ALA A 107 25.74 10.83 -8.14
N GLU A 108 26.25 12.06 -8.13
CA GLU A 108 27.48 12.37 -7.39
C GLU A 108 27.24 12.19 -5.89
N GLY A 109 28.25 11.71 -5.15
CA GLY A 109 28.16 11.46 -3.72
C GLY A 109 27.80 10.01 -3.39
N TRP A 110 27.04 9.79 -2.32
CA TRP A 110 26.67 8.46 -1.85
C TRP A 110 25.47 7.89 -2.60
N ASN A 111 25.52 6.62 -2.95
CA ASN A 111 24.43 5.90 -3.63
C ASN A 111 24.34 4.49 -3.03
N SER A 112 23.23 3.79 -3.25
CA SER A 112 23.11 2.39 -2.85
C SER A 112 22.51 1.51 -3.94
N VAL A 113 23.00 0.28 -3.99
CA VAL A 113 22.31 -0.83 -4.65
C VAL A 113 21.49 -1.55 -3.59
N TRP A 114 20.17 -1.58 -3.79
CA TRP A 114 19.23 -2.40 -3.02
C TRP A 114 19.22 -3.82 -3.59
N LEU A 115 19.46 -4.81 -2.75
CA LEU A 115 19.42 -6.22 -3.12
C LEU A 115 18.25 -6.88 -2.39
N GLU A 116 17.31 -7.42 -3.15
CA GLU A 116 16.16 -8.16 -2.65
C GLU A 116 16.32 -9.65 -2.99
N ILE A 117 16.37 -10.49 -1.97
CA ILE A 117 16.38 -11.94 -2.11
C ILE A 117 14.92 -12.42 -2.22
N VAL A 118 14.61 -13.09 -3.33
CA VAL A 118 13.30 -13.66 -3.66
C VAL A 118 13.48 -15.15 -3.92
N PRO A 119 13.49 -15.98 -2.85
CA PRO A 119 13.69 -17.41 -2.99
C PRO A 119 12.49 -18.08 -3.69
N ASP A 120 12.76 -19.17 -4.39
CA ASP A 120 11.75 -20.10 -4.88
C ASP A 120 11.93 -21.48 -4.22
N GLU A 121 11.15 -22.47 -4.65
CA GLU A 121 11.15 -23.83 -4.09
C GLU A 121 12.49 -24.58 -4.28
N SER A 122 13.39 -24.07 -5.14
CA SER A 122 14.70 -24.69 -5.40
C SER A 122 15.76 -24.30 -4.37
N VAL A 123 15.61 -23.14 -3.72
CA VAL A 123 16.52 -22.67 -2.65
C VAL A 123 16.51 -23.63 -1.47
N LYS A 124 17.69 -23.89 -0.88
CA LYS A 124 17.84 -24.80 0.25
C LYS A 124 18.13 -24.05 1.55
N PRO A 125 17.72 -24.59 2.71
CA PRO A 125 18.17 -24.07 4.00
C PRO A 125 19.68 -24.21 4.12
N ALA A 126 20.37 -23.08 4.29
CA ALA A 126 21.82 -23.01 4.49
C ALA A 126 22.23 -21.57 4.87
N ASN A 127 23.49 -21.44 5.29
CA ASN A 127 24.16 -20.14 5.35
C ASN A 127 24.83 -19.87 4.01
N TYR A 128 24.41 -18.80 3.36
CA TYR A 128 24.96 -18.31 2.11
C TYR A 128 25.79 -17.06 2.35
N ILE A 129 26.83 -16.86 1.55
CA ILE A 129 27.55 -15.59 1.49
C ILE A 129 27.14 -14.90 0.19
N VAL A 130 26.69 -13.65 0.29
CA VAL A 130 26.41 -12.80 -0.86
C VAL A 130 27.51 -11.76 -0.97
N LYS A 131 28.40 -11.94 -1.95
CA LYS A 131 29.45 -10.96 -2.25
C LYS A 131 28.98 -10.02 -3.33
N VAL A 132 28.97 -8.73 -3.01
CA VAL A 132 28.57 -7.66 -3.92
C VAL A 132 29.81 -6.90 -4.35
N ASN A 133 30.08 -6.96 -5.64
CA ASN A 133 31.19 -6.26 -6.28
C ASN A 133 30.65 -5.03 -6.99
N ILE A 134 31.25 -3.86 -6.73
CA ILE A 134 30.91 -2.61 -7.43
C ILE A 134 32.18 -2.01 -8.02
N GLN A 135 32.09 -1.64 -9.30
CA GLN A 135 33.13 -0.91 -10.01
C GLN A 135 32.61 0.49 -10.35
N VAL A 136 33.40 1.51 -9.98
CA VAL A 136 33.17 2.93 -10.33
C VAL A 136 34.41 3.42 -11.08
N GLY A 137 34.29 3.61 -12.39
CA GLY A 137 35.45 3.87 -13.25
C GLY A 137 36.47 2.73 -13.17
N GLU A 138 37.69 3.02 -12.75
CA GLU A 138 38.75 2.02 -12.52
C GLU A 138 38.73 1.41 -11.10
N LEU A 139 37.99 2.02 -10.18
CA LEU A 139 37.97 1.60 -8.78
C LEU A 139 37.01 0.44 -8.58
N LYS A 140 37.51 -0.68 -8.05
CA LYS A 140 36.72 -1.84 -7.65
C LYS A 140 36.72 -1.98 -6.14
N ALA A 141 35.59 -2.42 -5.59
CA ALA A 141 35.48 -2.81 -4.20
C ALA A 141 34.42 -3.91 -4.05
N GLU A 142 34.54 -4.67 -2.97
CA GLU A 142 33.68 -5.79 -2.62
C GLU A 142 33.22 -5.63 -1.17
N GLU A 143 31.97 -6.01 -0.90
CA GLU A 143 31.45 -6.25 0.45
C GLU A 143 30.64 -7.54 0.47
N GLU A 144 30.54 -8.13 1.65
CA GLU A 144 29.85 -9.41 1.86
C GLU A 144 28.80 -9.29 2.96
N VAL A 145 27.69 -10.00 2.75
CA VAL A 145 26.61 -10.18 3.73
C VAL A 145 26.28 -11.67 3.82
N GLU A 146 26.22 -12.19 5.05
CA GLU A 146 25.77 -13.55 5.32
C GLU A 146 24.23 -13.63 5.33
N VAL A 147 23.68 -14.60 4.62
CA VAL A 147 22.24 -14.85 4.55
C VAL A 147 21.97 -16.24 5.09
N ASN A 148 21.30 -16.30 6.23
CA ASN A 148 20.91 -17.55 6.88
C ASN A 148 19.47 -17.91 6.50
N ILE A 149 19.29 -18.95 5.68
CA ILE A 149 17.97 -19.43 5.27
C ILE A 149 17.54 -20.59 6.17
N ILE A 150 16.47 -20.36 6.93
CA ILE A 150 15.91 -21.31 7.89
C ILE A 150 14.93 -22.27 7.22
N ASP A 151 14.98 -23.56 7.59
CA ASP A 151 14.07 -24.62 7.12
C ASP A 151 12.66 -24.51 7.72
N LYS A 152 12.01 -23.37 7.46
CA LYS A 152 10.63 -23.05 7.85
C LYS A 152 10.00 -22.19 6.77
N LEU A 153 8.68 -22.23 6.72
CA LEU A 153 7.85 -21.41 5.82
C LEU A 153 6.99 -20.48 6.65
N LEU A 154 6.94 -19.21 6.25
CA LEU A 154 5.93 -18.27 6.74
C LEU A 154 4.53 -18.80 6.40
N PRO A 155 3.57 -18.75 7.34
CA PRO A 155 2.18 -19.11 7.08
C PRO A 155 1.58 -18.18 6.02
N ALA A 156 0.46 -18.56 5.40
CA ALA A 156 -0.26 -17.65 4.51
C ALA A 156 -0.64 -16.34 5.24
N GLN A 157 -0.72 -15.24 4.50
CA GLN A 157 -1.17 -13.97 5.08
C GLN A 157 -2.66 -14.05 5.45
N GLU A 158 -2.95 -13.84 6.73
CA GLU A 158 -4.32 -13.77 7.25
C GLU A 158 -4.86 -12.33 7.27
N LEU A 159 -3.97 -11.34 7.47
CA LEU A 159 -4.32 -9.92 7.42
C LEU A 159 -4.94 -9.56 6.07
N ILE A 160 -6.12 -8.97 6.08
CA ILE A 160 -6.74 -8.40 4.90
C ILE A 160 -6.14 -7.02 4.67
N PHE A 161 -5.45 -6.83 3.56
CA PHE A 161 -4.76 -5.58 3.24
C PHE A 161 -5.29 -5.02 1.94
N THR A 162 -5.75 -3.77 2.01
CA THR A 162 -6.00 -2.93 0.84
C THR A 162 -5.06 -1.73 0.81
N ASN A 163 -4.53 -1.47 -0.38
CA ASN A 163 -3.95 -0.19 -0.73
C ASN A 163 -4.65 0.31 -1.99
N TRP A 164 -5.45 1.37 -1.88
CA TRP A 164 -6.37 1.72 -2.96
C TRP A 164 -5.66 1.95 -4.29
N PHE A 165 -6.14 1.17 -5.26
CA PHE A 165 -5.65 1.09 -6.62
C PHE A 165 -6.43 2.06 -7.52
N HIS A 166 -5.73 3.00 -8.14
CA HIS A 166 -6.31 4.05 -8.98
C HIS A 166 -6.05 3.73 -10.45
N SER A 167 -6.98 3.00 -11.08
CA SER A 167 -6.87 2.62 -12.50
C SER A 167 -6.89 3.82 -13.45
N ASP A 168 -7.62 4.87 -13.11
CA ASP A 168 -7.70 6.09 -13.91
C ASP A 168 -6.36 6.83 -13.96
N CYS A 169 -5.57 6.83 -12.87
CA CYS A 169 -4.21 7.36 -12.86
C CYS A 169 -3.31 6.67 -13.90
N LEU A 170 -3.51 5.37 -14.13
CA LEU A 170 -2.76 4.60 -15.13
C LEU A 170 -3.14 5.06 -16.55
N ALA A 171 -4.43 5.11 -16.86
CA ALA A 171 -4.90 5.59 -18.15
C ALA A 171 -4.40 7.02 -18.46
N THR A 172 -4.49 7.91 -17.48
CA THR A 172 -4.04 9.30 -17.61
C THR A 172 -2.54 9.41 -17.79
N TYR A 173 -1.74 8.81 -16.90
CA TYR A 173 -0.27 8.96 -16.99
C TYR A 173 0.29 8.38 -18.29
N TYR A 174 -0.21 7.22 -18.72
CA TYR A 174 0.27 6.56 -19.94
C TYR A 174 -0.39 7.09 -21.21
N GLY A 175 -1.37 8.00 -21.11
CA GLY A 175 -2.10 8.55 -22.25
C GLY A 175 -2.84 7.48 -23.06
N VAL A 176 -3.36 6.45 -22.40
CA VAL A 176 -4.06 5.33 -23.05
C VAL A 176 -5.56 5.41 -22.83
N GLU A 177 -6.34 4.92 -23.79
CA GLU A 177 -7.79 4.87 -23.65
C GLU A 177 -8.21 3.95 -22.49
N VAL A 178 -9.14 4.45 -21.67
CA VAL A 178 -9.66 3.72 -20.52
C VAL A 178 -10.28 2.39 -20.94
N LEU A 179 -9.75 1.30 -20.37
CA LEU A 179 -10.16 -0.09 -20.58
C LEU A 179 -9.91 -0.61 -22.01
N SER A 180 -9.02 0.05 -22.77
CA SER A 180 -8.37 -0.56 -23.93
C SER A 180 -7.51 -1.77 -23.52
N GLU A 181 -7.15 -2.63 -24.48
CA GLU A 181 -6.26 -3.77 -24.20
C GLU A 181 -4.95 -3.34 -23.55
N ARG A 182 -4.37 -2.23 -24.02
CA ARG A 182 -3.16 -1.67 -23.42
C ARG A 182 -3.38 -1.23 -21.97
N HIS A 183 -4.54 -0.64 -21.66
CA HIS A 183 -4.85 -0.28 -20.28
C HIS A 183 -5.01 -1.51 -19.39
N TRP A 184 -5.64 -2.59 -19.89
CA TRP A 184 -5.75 -3.86 -19.16
C TRP A 184 -4.39 -4.49 -18.87
N GLU A 185 -3.45 -4.47 -19.82
CA GLU A 185 -2.07 -4.95 -19.60
C GLU A 185 -1.37 -4.18 -18.46
N ILE A 186 -1.50 -2.85 -18.47
CA ILE A 186 -0.90 -1.98 -17.44
C ILE A 186 -1.58 -2.25 -16.08
N ILE A 187 -2.92 -2.33 -16.04
CA ILE A 187 -3.66 -2.67 -14.82
C ILE A 187 -3.15 -3.99 -14.24
N GLU A 188 -3.09 -5.05 -15.06
CA GLU A 188 -2.68 -6.38 -14.60
C GLU A 188 -1.25 -6.38 -14.06
N SER A 189 -0.33 -5.66 -14.70
CA SER A 189 1.06 -5.50 -14.24
C SER A 189 1.15 -4.83 -12.86
N PHE A 190 0.36 -3.77 -12.64
CA PHE A 190 0.32 -3.05 -11.37
C PHE A 190 -0.40 -3.84 -10.27
N VAL A 191 -1.48 -4.57 -10.59
CA VAL A 191 -2.18 -5.46 -9.65
C VAL A 191 -1.29 -6.61 -9.22
N LYS A 192 -0.59 -7.25 -10.17
CA LYS A 192 0.39 -8.30 -9.86
C LYS A 192 1.42 -7.82 -8.84
N THR A 193 2.00 -6.64 -9.07
CA THR A 193 2.98 -6.05 -8.16
C THR A 193 2.37 -5.74 -6.79
N ALA A 194 1.12 -5.27 -6.74
CA ALA A 194 0.44 -5.01 -5.47
C ALA A 194 0.27 -6.31 -4.65
N VAL A 195 -0.16 -7.40 -5.30
CA VAL A 195 -0.34 -8.70 -4.65
C VAL A 195 1.00 -9.31 -4.21
N GLU A 196 2.05 -9.17 -5.01
CA GLU A 196 3.42 -9.57 -4.63
C GLU A 196 3.93 -8.86 -3.36
N HIS A 197 3.34 -7.71 -3.00
CA HIS A 197 3.63 -6.94 -1.79
C HIS A 197 2.47 -6.96 -0.78
N GLY A 198 1.64 -8.01 -0.82
CA GLY A 198 0.69 -8.37 0.22
C GLY A 198 -0.74 -7.87 0.03
N LEU A 199 -1.05 -7.07 -1.01
CA LEU A 199 -2.43 -6.63 -1.27
C LEU A 199 -3.28 -7.86 -1.58
N ASN A 200 -4.39 -8.01 -0.87
CA ASN A 200 -5.33 -9.12 -1.09
C ASN A 200 -6.80 -8.67 -1.14
N LEU A 201 -7.08 -7.39 -0.86
CA LEU A 201 -8.37 -6.72 -1.05
C LEU A 201 -8.20 -5.63 -2.11
N LEU A 202 -8.84 -5.79 -3.27
CA LEU A 202 -8.67 -4.89 -4.42
C LEU A 202 -9.88 -3.95 -4.59
N LEU A 203 -9.61 -2.64 -4.56
CA LEU A 203 -10.58 -1.61 -4.93
C LEU A 203 -11.07 -1.82 -6.36
N THR A 204 -12.36 -2.07 -6.49
CA THR A 204 -13.01 -2.45 -7.74
C THR A 204 -13.93 -1.33 -8.22
N PRO A 205 -13.54 -0.58 -9.27
CA PRO A 205 -14.30 0.58 -9.78
C PRO A 205 -15.52 0.14 -10.60
N ILE A 206 -16.54 -0.40 -9.92
CA ILE A 206 -17.82 -0.73 -10.58
C ILE A 206 -18.46 0.50 -11.20
N PHE A 207 -18.24 1.67 -10.59
CA PHE A 207 -18.51 3.02 -11.06
C PHE A 207 -17.27 3.87 -10.79
N THR A 208 -17.22 5.09 -11.35
CA THR A 208 -16.05 5.97 -11.19
C THR A 208 -15.90 6.32 -9.71
N PRO A 209 -14.79 5.92 -9.04
CA PRO A 209 -14.63 6.16 -7.61
C PRO A 209 -14.64 7.66 -7.27
N PRO A 210 -15.43 8.13 -6.28
CA PRO A 210 -15.53 9.53 -5.91
C PRO A 210 -14.47 9.93 -4.86
N LEU A 211 -13.25 9.41 -4.98
CA LEU A 211 -12.18 9.52 -3.98
C LEU A 211 -11.23 10.67 -4.29
N ASP A 212 -10.93 11.48 -3.27
CA ASP A 212 -10.11 12.70 -3.33
C ASP A 212 -10.40 13.52 -4.58
N THR A 213 -11.68 13.84 -4.79
CA THR A 213 -12.18 14.57 -5.95
C THR A 213 -12.89 15.84 -5.49
N ALA A 214 -12.54 16.99 -6.07
CA ALA A 214 -13.15 18.27 -5.75
C ALA A 214 -14.68 18.19 -5.84
N VAL A 215 -15.39 18.91 -4.96
CA VAL A 215 -16.85 18.99 -5.02
C VAL A 215 -17.27 19.58 -6.37
N GLY A 216 -18.05 18.81 -7.12
CA GLY A 216 -18.47 19.16 -8.48
C GLY A 216 -17.45 18.82 -9.58
N GLY A 217 -16.24 18.38 -9.21
CA GLY A 217 -15.21 17.89 -10.11
C GLY A 217 -15.40 16.42 -10.51
N GLU A 218 -14.66 15.99 -11.52
CA GLU A 218 -14.71 14.62 -12.03
C GLU A 218 -13.30 14.15 -12.39
N ARG A 219 -13.01 12.88 -12.08
CA ARG A 219 -11.83 12.15 -12.57
C ARG A 219 -12.18 11.46 -13.91
N PRO A 220 -11.17 10.99 -14.67
CA PRO A 220 -11.42 10.14 -15.83
C PRO A 220 -12.36 8.98 -15.48
N THR A 221 -13.34 8.72 -16.35
CA THR A 221 -14.36 7.71 -16.08
C THR A 221 -13.75 6.32 -16.19
N VAL A 222 -13.59 5.61 -15.07
CA VAL A 222 -13.35 4.16 -15.07
C VAL A 222 -14.53 3.46 -14.41
N GLN A 223 -15.23 2.65 -15.20
CA GLN A 223 -16.47 2.01 -14.79
C GLN A 223 -16.53 0.60 -15.38
N LEU A 224 -16.59 -0.41 -14.50
CA LEU A 224 -16.60 -1.82 -14.87
C LEU A 224 -18.01 -2.39 -15.11
N VAL A 225 -19.06 -1.60 -14.85
CA VAL A 225 -20.45 -2.00 -15.10
C VAL A 225 -21.06 -1.06 -16.13
N ASP A 226 -21.42 -1.56 -17.31
CA ASP A 226 -22.13 -0.76 -18.29
C ASP A 226 -23.61 -0.66 -17.91
N VAL A 227 -24.17 0.55 -18.04
CA VAL A 227 -25.53 0.87 -17.58
C VAL A 227 -26.39 1.28 -18.77
N TYR A 228 -27.56 0.65 -18.92
CA TYR A 228 -28.55 1.00 -19.95
C TYR A 228 -29.84 1.43 -19.27
N ARG A 229 -30.35 2.61 -19.63
CA ARG A 229 -31.57 3.18 -19.04
C ARG A 229 -32.71 3.19 -20.05
N LYS A 230 -33.88 2.68 -19.64
CA LYS A 230 -35.16 2.80 -20.35
C LYS A 230 -36.23 3.34 -19.40
N GLY A 231 -36.48 4.66 -19.46
CA GLY A 231 -37.36 5.35 -18.52
C GLY A 231 -36.79 5.31 -17.09
N TYR A 232 -37.49 4.61 -16.19
CA TYR A 232 -37.07 4.38 -14.80
C TYR A 232 -36.50 2.98 -14.55
N LYS A 233 -36.34 2.17 -15.61
CA LYS A 233 -35.74 0.84 -15.55
C LYS A 233 -34.31 0.86 -16.05
N TYR A 234 -33.46 0.05 -15.42
CA TYR A 234 -32.06 -0.08 -15.74
C TYR A 234 -31.72 -1.55 -16.01
N SER A 235 -30.82 -1.79 -16.96
CA SER A 235 -30.14 -3.06 -17.14
C SER A 235 -28.63 -2.85 -17.11
N PHE A 236 -27.91 -3.89 -16.73
CA PHE A 236 -26.48 -3.83 -16.43
C PHE A 236 -25.74 -4.92 -17.19
N ASP A 237 -24.58 -4.57 -17.75
CA ASP A 237 -23.63 -5.53 -18.31
C ASP A 237 -22.38 -5.58 -17.43
N PHE A 238 -22.06 -6.78 -16.96
CA PHE A 238 -20.97 -7.07 -16.04
C PHE A 238 -19.75 -7.69 -16.73
N THR A 239 -19.68 -7.69 -18.07
CA THR A 239 -18.58 -8.31 -18.83
C THR A 239 -17.21 -7.76 -18.41
N LYS A 240 -17.08 -6.44 -18.26
CA LYS A 240 -15.84 -5.79 -17.81
C LYS A 240 -15.50 -6.14 -16.36
N LEU A 241 -16.51 -6.17 -15.47
CA LEU A 241 -16.33 -6.59 -14.09
C LEU A 241 -15.88 -8.06 -14.00
N LYS A 242 -16.45 -8.95 -14.80
CA LYS A 242 -16.03 -10.36 -14.86
C LYS A 242 -14.56 -10.47 -15.29
N ARG A 243 -14.16 -9.75 -16.35
CA ARG A 243 -12.76 -9.69 -16.79
C ARG A 243 -11.82 -9.18 -15.69
N TRP A 244 -12.25 -8.17 -14.93
CA TRP A 244 -11.50 -7.65 -13.77
C TRP A 244 -11.28 -8.73 -12.71
N ILE A 245 -12.34 -9.45 -12.32
CA ILE A 245 -12.28 -10.51 -11.32
C ILE A 245 -11.38 -11.66 -11.79
N GLU A 246 -11.51 -12.09 -13.04
CA GLU A 246 -10.66 -13.14 -13.61
C GLU A 246 -9.18 -12.73 -13.63
N MET A 247 -8.88 -11.48 -13.94
CA MET A 247 -7.52 -10.93 -13.85
C MET A 247 -7.01 -10.92 -12.41
N ALA A 248 -7.83 -10.44 -11.48
CA ALA A 248 -7.48 -10.38 -10.07
C ALA A 248 -7.24 -11.79 -9.48
N ASP A 249 -8.07 -12.78 -9.86
CA ASP A 249 -7.95 -14.18 -9.43
C ASP A 249 -6.64 -14.82 -9.90
N ARG A 250 -6.28 -14.63 -11.18
CA ARG A 250 -5.00 -15.12 -11.72
C ARG A 250 -3.78 -14.51 -11.01
N ASN A 251 -3.92 -13.30 -10.47
CA ASN A 251 -2.87 -12.61 -9.74
C ASN A 251 -2.93 -12.85 -8.22
N GLY A 252 -3.91 -13.60 -7.72
CA GLY A 252 -3.97 -14.02 -6.31
C GLY A 252 -4.78 -13.13 -5.37
N VAL A 253 -5.52 -12.15 -5.89
CA VAL A 253 -6.44 -11.32 -5.08
C VAL A 253 -7.49 -12.21 -4.40
N LYS A 254 -7.76 -11.96 -3.13
CA LYS A 254 -8.69 -12.77 -2.32
C LYS A 254 -10.06 -12.12 -2.17
N TYR A 255 -10.09 -10.80 -2.07
CA TYR A 255 -11.29 -10.03 -1.78
C TYR A 255 -11.40 -8.81 -2.70
N PHE A 256 -12.61 -8.28 -2.84
CA PHE A 256 -12.91 -7.09 -3.62
C PHE A 256 -13.69 -6.10 -2.76
N GLU A 257 -13.19 -4.88 -2.64
CA GLU A 257 -13.95 -3.77 -2.09
C GLU A 257 -14.60 -3.01 -3.24
N ILE A 258 -15.92 -2.90 -3.20
CA ILE A 258 -16.71 -2.29 -4.25
C ILE A 258 -16.69 -0.78 -4.05
N SER A 259 -16.20 -0.05 -5.05
CA SER A 259 -16.07 1.41 -5.00
C SER A 259 -17.32 2.09 -4.45
N HIS A 260 -17.11 3.11 -3.62
CA HIS A 260 -18.15 3.88 -2.94
C HIS A 260 -19.34 4.23 -3.84
N LEU A 261 -20.54 3.94 -3.32
CA LEU A 261 -21.82 4.26 -3.97
C LEU A 261 -22.32 5.67 -3.63
N PHE A 262 -21.56 6.43 -2.84
CA PHE A 262 -21.86 7.82 -2.53
C PHE A 262 -20.56 8.62 -2.50
N THR A 263 -20.66 9.95 -2.65
CA THR A 263 -19.48 10.83 -2.56
C THR A 263 -18.80 10.75 -1.21
N GLN A 264 -17.48 10.98 -1.19
CA GLN A 264 -16.66 11.15 0.01
C GLN A 264 -17.20 12.28 0.91
N TRP A 265 -16.84 12.25 2.20
CA TRP A 265 -17.18 13.26 3.20
C TRP A 265 -18.69 13.42 3.45
N GLY A 266 -19.35 12.29 3.73
CA GLY A 266 -20.70 12.30 4.31
C GLY A 266 -21.84 11.88 3.38
N ALA A 267 -21.55 11.16 2.29
CA ALA A 267 -22.53 10.48 1.45
C ALA A 267 -23.67 11.38 0.91
N LYS A 268 -23.36 12.64 0.56
CA LYS A 268 -24.39 13.64 0.20
C LYS A 268 -24.91 13.50 -1.23
N HIS A 269 -24.07 13.02 -2.15
CA HIS A 269 -24.36 12.95 -3.58
C HIS A 269 -24.01 11.58 -4.16
N ALA A 270 -24.45 11.33 -5.40
CA ALA A 270 -24.05 10.16 -6.16
C ALA A 270 -22.63 10.34 -6.75
N PRO A 271 -21.83 9.27 -6.88
CA PRO A 271 -20.63 9.29 -7.71
C PRO A 271 -21.01 9.51 -9.19
N LYS A 272 -20.00 9.78 -10.02
CA LYS A 272 -20.19 9.83 -11.48
C LYS A 272 -20.53 8.44 -12.01
N ILE A 273 -21.70 8.32 -12.62
CA ILE A 273 -22.17 7.11 -13.28
C ILE A 273 -22.56 7.47 -14.71
N MET A 274 -21.86 6.86 -15.66
CA MET A 274 -22.13 7.02 -17.08
C MET A 274 -22.99 5.87 -17.60
N GLY A 275 -23.78 6.08 -18.64
CA GLY A 275 -24.55 5.01 -19.25
C GLY A 275 -25.33 5.44 -20.48
N CYS A 276 -25.93 4.47 -21.15
CA CYS A 276 -26.68 4.68 -22.37
C CYS A 276 -28.14 5.04 -22.06
N PHE A 277 -28.60 6.18 -22.56
CA PHE A 277 -30.00 6.60 -22.51
C PHE A 277 -30.44 7.13 -23.87
N LYS A 278 -31.52 6.56 -24.43
CA LYS A 278 -32.04 6.89 -25.77
C LYS A 278 -30.99 6.81 -26.90
N GLY A 279 -30.05 5.88 -26.80
CA GLY A 279 -29.01 5.67 -27.81
C GLY A 279 -27.75 6.51 -27.61
N GLU A 280 -27.72 7.39 -26.61
CA GLU A 280 -26.57 8.26 -26.33
C GLU A 280 -25.88 7.86 -25.01
N TYR A 281 -24.55 7.94 -24.97
CA TYR A 281 -23.77 7.75 -23.76
C TYR A 281 -23.71 9.06 -22.97
N VAL A 282 -24.34 9.08 -21.80
CA VAL A 282 -24.56 10.30 -21.01
C VAL A 282 -24.21 10.08 -19.55
N LYS A 283 -23.95 11.17 -18.82
CA LYS A 283 -23.88 11.14 -17.36
C LYS A 283 -25.29 10.95 -16.79
N LEU A 284 -25.53 9.78 -16.20
CA LEU A 284 -26.81 9.43 -15.58
C LEU A 284 -26.93 10.02 -14.18
N PHE A 285 -25.82 10.01 -13.44
CA PHE A 285 -25.71 10.52 -12.07
C PHE A 285 -24.32 11.11 -11.83
N GLY A 286 -24.23 12.01 -10.84
CA GLY A 286 -23.01 12.70 -10.45
C GLY A 286 -23.27 13.63 -9.28
N TRP A 287 -22.36 14.59 -9.05
CA TRP A 287 -22.45 15.58 -7.97
C TRP A 287 -23.77 16.37 -7.95
N GLU A 288 -24.41 16.60 -9.10
CA GLU A 288 -25.72 17.25 -9.16
C GLU A 288 -26.87 16.39 -8.59
N THR A 289 -26.66 15.08 -8.46
CA THR A 289 -27.64 14.12 -7.94
C THR A 289 -27.49 13.96 -6.44
N LYS A 290 -28.50 14.38 -5.67
CA LYS A 290 -28.57 14.10 -4.22
C LYS A 290 -28.66 12.59 -3.96
N ALA A 291 -27.93 12.09 -2.96
CA ALA A 291 -27.94 10.70 -2.53
C ALA A 291 -29.35 10.20 -2.14
N GLU A 292 -30.20 11.11 -1.67
CA GLU A 292 -31.57 10.79 -1.23
C GLU A 292 -32.61 10.85 -2.36
N SER A 293 -32.22 11.24 -3.58
CA SER A 293 -33.16 11.37 -4.68
C SER A 293 -33.83 10.04 -5.01
N GLN A 294 -35.14 10.08 -5.28
CA GLN A 294 -35.92 8.88 -5.57
C GLN A 294 -35.38 8.15 -6.81
N GLY A 295 -34.94 8.90 -7.82
CA GLY A 295 -34.35 8.36 -9.04
C GLY A 295 -33.07 7.56 -8.76
N TYR A 296 -32.17 8.11 -7.95
CA TYR A 296 -30.91 7.43 -7.60
C TYR A 296 -31.12 6.21 -6.71
N ARG A 297 -32.01 6.30 -5.71
CA ARG A 297 -32.36 5.16 -4.87
C ARG A 297 -33.01 4.02 -5.66
N ASN A 298 -33.87 4.36 -6.62
CA ASN A 298 -34.46 3.37 -7.53
C ASN A 298 -33.41 2.70 -8.43
N PHE A 299 -32.40 3.46 -8.88
CA PHE A 299 -31.25 2.92 -9.60
C PHE A 299 -30.46 1.94 -8.71
N LEU A 300 -30.07 2.36 -7.50
CA LEU A 300 -29.29 1.52 -6.58
C LEU A 300 -29.99 0.21 -6.23
N ARG A 301 -31.31 0.20 -6.07
CA ARG A 301 -32.08 -1.02 -5.82
C ARG A 301 -32.03 -2.00 -6.99
N GLN A 302 -32.21 -1.50 -8.22
CA GLN A 302 -32.12 -2.33 -9.43
C GLN A 302 -30.69 -2.82 -9.66
N PHE A 303 -29.70 -1.96 -9.40
CA PHE A 303 -28.29 -2.34 -9.46
C PHE A 303 -27.97 -3.44 -8.46
N ALA A 304 -28.38 -3.29 -7.20
CA ALA A 304 -28.13 -4.27 -6.16
C ALA A 304 -28.75 -5.63 -6.47
N GLU A 305 -29.97 -5.67 -7.00
CA GLU A 305 -30.61 -6.92 -7.45
C GLU A 305 -29.78 -7.61 -8.55
N ALA A 306 -29.37 -6.86 -9.58
CA ALA A 306 -28.55 -7.38 -10.68
C ALA A 306 -27.15 -7.81 -10.22
N PHE A 307 -26.52 -7.02 -9.34
CA PHE A 307 -25.20 -7.28 -8.79
C PHE A 307 -25.20 -8.51 -7.88
N ASN A 308 -26.22 -8.69 -7.03
CA ASN A 308 -26.36 -9.88 -6.19
C ASN A 308 -26.49 -11.15 -7.03
N LYS A 309 -27.24 -11.08 -8.14
CA LYS A 309 -27.30 -12.18 -9.11
C LYS A 309 -25.93 -12.48 -9.72
N PHE A 310 -25.22 -11.45 -10.18
CA PHE A 310 -23.86 -11.60 -10.71
C PHE A 310 -22.91 -12.23 -9.67
N VAL A 311 -22.93 -11.76 -8.42
CA VAL A 311 -22.11 -12.27 -7.32
C VAL A 311 -22.42 -13.75 -7.04
N ALA A 312 -23.70 -14.13 -7.04
CA ALA A 312 -24.12 -15.52 -6.84
C ALA A 312 -23.66 -16.43 -8.00
N GLU A 313 -23.85 -15.99 -9.25
CA GLU A 313 -23.44 -16.74 -10.45
C GLU A 313 -21.93 -16.95 -10.55
N ASN A 314 -21.13 -16.07 -9.93
CA ASN A 314 -19.66 -16.14 -9.94
C ASN A 314 -19.06 -16.59 -8.59
N ASN A 315 -19.89 -17.01 -7.61
CA ASN A 315 -19.46 -17.49 -6.29
C ASN A 315 -18.59 -16.48 -5.50
N LEU A 316 -18.96 -15.20 -5.51
CA LEU A 316 -18.16 -14.13 -4.91
C LEU A 316 -18.63 -13.68 -3.52
N LYS A 317 -19.71 -14.26 -2.98
CA LYS A 317 -20.41 -13.74 -1.79
C LYS A 317 -19.48 -13.40 -0.62
N ASP A 318 -18.58 -14.32 -0.26
CA ASP A 318 -17.66 -14.16 0.88
C ASP A 318 -16.42 -13.32 0.57
N ARG A 319 -16.32 -12.83 -0.67
CA ARG A 319 -15.19 -12.06 -1.19
C ARG A 319 -15.49 -10.56 -1.33
N ILE A 320 -16.73 -10.13 -1.11
CA ILE A 320 -17.17 -8.75 -1.36
C ILE A 320 -17.24 -7.93 -0.07
N PHE A 321 -16.64 -6.74 -0.12
CA PHE A 321 -16.83 -5.66 0.84
C PHE A 321 -17.54 -4.49 0.16
N ILE A 322 -18.50 -3.87 0.85
CA ILE A 322 -19.26 -2.71 0.35
C ILE A 322 -18.94 -1.49 1.19
N HIS A 323 -18.64 -0.38 0.53
CA HIS A 323 -18.50 0.92 1.18
C HIS A 323 -19.82 1.69 1.24
N VAL A 324 -19.97 2.52 2.27
CA VAL A 324 -21.00 3.57 2.28
C VAL A 324 -20.39 4.87 1.79
N SER A 325 -19.39 5.39 2.51
CA SER A 325 -18.74 6.67 2.21
C SER A 325 -17.42 6.75 2.98
N ASP A 326 -16.45 7.45 2.40
CA ASP A 326 -15.15 7.62 3.01
C ASP A 326 -15.08 8.87 3.91
N GLU A 327 -14.47 8.69 5.09
CA GLU A 327 -14.22 9.68 6.15
C GLU A 327 -15.41 10.60 6.51
N PRO A 328 -16.58 10.07 6.93
CA PRO A 328 -17.66 10.90 7.46
C PRO A 328 -17.28 11.47 8.84
N HIS A 329 -17.62 12.74 9.10
CA HIS A 329 -17.51 13.34 10.44
C HIS A 329 -18.87 13.37 11.15
N MET A 330 -18.90 13.66 12.44
CA MET A 330 -20.15 13.72 13.22
C MET A 330 -21.18 14.72 12.68
N ARG A 331 -20.75 15.79 12.00
CA ARG A 331 -21.64 16.72 11.28
C ARG A 331 -22.42 16.04 10.14
N ASP A 332 -21.89 14.96 9.60
CA ASP A 332 -22.44 14.20 8.46
C ASP A 332 -23.27 12.99 8.89
N LEU A 333 -23.39 12.73 10.20
CA LEU A 333 -24.04 11.56 10.78
C LEU A 333 -25.45 11.30 10.24
N VAL A 334 -26.23 12.37 9.99
CA VAL A 334 -27.61 12.25 9.48
C VAL A 334 -27.63 11.70 8.05
N HIS A 335 -26.77 12.21 7.17
CA HIS A 335 -26.69 11.77 5.79
C HIS A 335 -26.08 10.37 5.69
N TYR A 336 -24.96 10.14 6.40
CA TYR A 336 -24.33 8.83 6.46
C TYR A 336 -25.29 7.75 6.95
N ARG A 337 -26.05 8.00 8.03
CA ARG A 337 -27.06 7.05 8.54
C ARG A 337 -28.09 6.67 7.48
N ARG A 338 -28.54 7.63 6.66
CA ARG A 338 -29.53 7.36 5.61
C ARG A 338 -28.93 6.50 4.50
N ALA A 339 -27.70 6.78 4.09
CA ALA A 339 -26.96 6.00 3.10
C ALA A 339 -26.68 4.58 3.63
N ALA A 340 -26.14 4.46 4.84
CA ALA A 340 -25.86 3.18 5.50
C ALA A 340 -27.12 2.30 5.64
N LYS A 341 -28.27 2.89 6.01
CA LYS A 341 -29.54 2.17 6.07
C LYS A 341 -29.94 1.61 4.70
N LEU A 342 -29.78 2.39 3.63
CA LEU A 342 -30.08 1.92 2.27
C LEU A 342 -29.12 0.80 1.85
N ILE A 343 -27.81 0.95 2.11
CA ILE A 343 -26.81 -0.08 1.82
C ILE A 343 -27.15 -1.38 2.52
N LYS A 344 -27.42 -1.34 3.83
CA LYS A 344 -27.83 -2.51 4.60
C LYS A 344 -29.11 -3.17 4.07
N GLU A 345 -30.03 -2.37 3.53
CA GLU A 345 -31.27 -2.87 2.94
C GLU A 345 -31.04 -3.60 1.60
N ILE A 346 -30.19 -3.05 0.73
CA ILE A 346 -29.97 -3.58 -0.63
C ILE A 346 -28.83 -4.60 -0.72
N PHE A 347 -27.92 -4.58 0.27
CA PHE A 347 -26.77 -5.46 0.42
C PHE A 347 -26.69 -6.05 1.83
N PRO A 348 -27.72 -6.79 2.29
CA PRO A 348 -27.79 -7.29 3.67
C PRO A 348 -26.73 -8.36 3.99
N ASP A 349 -26.18 -9.00 2.96
CA ASP A 349 -25.31 -10.17 3.06
C ASP A 349 -23.81 -9.85 2.97
N TYR A 350 -23.44 -8.60 2.70
CA TYR A 350 -22.04 -8.20 2.53
C TYR A 350 -21.55 -7.39 3.71
N ARG A 351 -20.26 -7.56 4.05
CA ARG A 351 -19.62 -6.74 5.08
C ARG A 351 -19.51 -5.31 4.62
N THR A 352 -19.86 -4.38 5.50
CA THR A 352 -19.58 -2.96 5.29
C THR A 352 -18.25 -2.57 5.92
N LEU A 353 -17.48 -1.77 5.20
CA LEU A 353 -16.14 -1.30 5.58
C LEU A 353 -16.04 0.17 5.19
N ASP A 354 -15.60 1.06 6.09
CA ASP A 354 -15.33 2.48 5.75
C ASP A 354 -14.23 3.04 6.67
N ALA A 355 -13.41 3.96 6.14
CA ALA A 355 -12.49 4.76 6.95
C ALA A 355 -13.29 5.68 7.87
N LEU A 356 -13.20 5.42 9.18
CA LEU A 356 -14.08 6.03 10.17
C LEU A 356 -13.44 6.03 11.56
N SER A 357 -13.06 7.22 12.02
CA SER A 357 -12.33 7.41 13.29
C SER A 357 -13.21 7.77 14.50
N ASP A 358 -14.52 7.97 14.31
CA ASP A 358 -15.45 8.28 15.42
C ASP A 358 -16.27 7.05 15.85
N TYR A 359 -15.99 6.54 17.04
CA TYR A 359 -16.62 5.34 17.60
C TYR A 359 -18.16 5.40 17.67
N GLU A 360 -18.76 6.60 17.71
CA GLU A 360 -20.23 6.74 17.78
C GLU A 360 -20.96 6.20 16.55
N PHE A 361 -20.32 6.13 15.37
CA PHE A 361 -20.95 5.52 14.20
C PHE A 361 -21.08 4.01 14.35
N TYR A 362 -20.01 3.34 14.81
CA TYR A 362 -20.01 1.91 15.08
C TYR A 362 -21.02 1.56 16.18
N LYS A 363 -21.00 2.29 17.29
CA LYS A 363 -21.93 2.10 18.42
C LYS A 363 -23.41 2.20 18.01
N LYS A 364 -23.72 2.98 16.97
CA LYS A 364 -25.08 3.11 16.40
C LYS A 364 -25.41 2.05 15.34
N GLY A 365 -24.50 1.11 15.06
CA GLY A 365 -24.67 0.04 14.08
C GLY A 365 -24.73 0.53 12.63
N LEU A 366 -24.06 1.65 12.33
CA LEU A 366 -24.08 2.27 11.00
C LEU A 366 -23.04 1.66 10.05
N VAL A 367 -22.01 1.02 10.59
CA VAL A 367 -20.95 0.33 9.85
C VAL A 367 -20.61 -0.95 10.62
N GLU A 368 -20.40 -2.06 9.91
CA GLU A 368 -20.01 -3.33 10.51
C GLU A 368 -18.52 -3.34 10.86
N THR A 369 -17.68 -2.88 9.92
CA THR A 369 -16.22 -2.85 10.05
C THR A 369 -15.72 -1.40 9.98
N PRO A 370 -15.67 -0.67 11.11
CA PRO A 370 -15.06 0.66 11.12
C PRO A 370 -13.53 0.52 10.97
N VAL A 371 -12.93 1.38 10.14
CA VAL A 371 -11.48 1.46 9.97
C VAL A 371 -11.00 2.79 10.55
N PRO A 372 -10.75 2.89 11.87
CA PRO A 372 -10.22 4.11 12.48
C PRO A 372 -8.79 4.36 12.04
N ALA A 373 -8.39 5.63 12.01
CA ALA A 373 -6.99 5.96 11.87
C ALA A 373 -6.23 5.45 13.09
N GLU A 374 -4.99 5.01 12.94
CA GLU A 374 -4.25 4.35 14.02
C GLU A 374 -4.04 5.23 15.26
N ASN A 375 -3.94 6.55 15.10
CA ASN A 375 -3.90 7.50 16.21
C ASN A 375 -5.27 7.70 16.90
N HIS A 376 -6.33 7.09 16.39
CA HIS A 376 -7.70 7.08 16.91
C HIS A 376 -8.22 5.66 17.18
N ILE A 377 -7.34 4.65 17.22
CA ILE A 377 -7.73 3.24 17.34
C ILE A 377 -8.22 2.87 18.76
N GLU A 378 -7.66 3.50 19.80
CA GLU A 378 -7.86 3.10 21.21
C GLU A 378 -9.33 2.98 21.66
N PRO A 379 -10.26 3.87 21.29
CA PRO A 379 -11.67 3.70 21.61
C PRO A 379 -12.31 2.41 21.08
N PHE A 380 -11.76 1.81 20.02
CA PHE A 380 -12.26 0.63 19.32
C PHE A 380 -11.66 -0.68 19.87
N VAL A 381 -10.45 -0.62 20.43
CA VAL A 381 -9.73 -1.80 20.95
C VAL A 381 -10.55 -2.51 22.01
N GLY A 382 -10.71 -3.83 21.85
CA GLY A 382 -11.50 -4.68 22.74
C GLY A 382 -13.02 -4.48 22.67
N LYS A 383 -13.52 -3.52 21.88
CA LYS A 383 -14.95 -3.24 21.71
C LYS A 383 -15.48 -3.55 20.31
N VAL A 384 -14.62 -3.51 19.31
CA VAL A 384 -14.94 -3.89 17.93
C VAL A 384 -14.32 -5.27 17.64
N PRO A 385 -15.13 -6.27 17.29
CA PRO A 385 -14.59 -7.55 16.82
C PRO A 385 -13.93 -7.31 15.46
N ARG A 386 -12.86 -8.05 15.16
CA ARG A 386 -12.12 -7.93 13.89
C ARG A 386 -11.67 -6.48 13.64
N LEU A 387 -10.79 -5.99 14.51
CA LEU A 387 -10.32 -4.61 14.46
C LEU A 387 -9.61 -4.33 13.14
N TRP A 388 -9.86 -3.17 12.55
CA TRP A 388 -9.13 -2.64 11.41
C TRP A 388 -8.46 -1.32 11.81
N THR A 389 -7.46 -0.90 11.05
CA THR A 389 -6.87 0.44 11.18
C THR A 389 -6.30 0.93 9.86
N TYR A 390 -6.03 2.22 9.75
CA TYR A 390 -5.34 2.82 8.60
C TYR A 390 -4.42 3.96 9.03
N TYR A 391 -3.56 4.40 8.12
CA TYR A 391 -2.96 5.73 8.16
C TYR A 391 -3.12 6.44 6.81
N CYS A 392 -3.00 7.76 6.83
CA CYS A 392 -2.98 8.69 5.69
C CYS A 392 -2.05 9.88 6.03
N CYS A 393 -2.26 11.02 5.40
CA CYS A 393 -1.51 12.25 5.66
C CYS A 393 -1.57 12.72 7.13
N GLY A 394 -2.60 12.36 7.90
CA GLY A 394 -2.83 12.80 9.29
C GLY A 394 -1.89 12.17 10.33
N GLN A 395 -1.23 11.06 10.02
CA GLN A 395 -0.34 10.33 10.93
C GLN A 395 1.11 10.79 10.74
N TYR A 396 1.34 12.08 10.92
CA TYR A 396 2.64 12.76 10.77
C TYR A 396 3.28 13.14 12.11
N LYS A 397 2.54 12.99 13.22
CA LYS A 397 2.95 13.37 14.58
C LYS A 397 2.51 12.32 15.60
N ASN A 398 2.80 12.56 16.88
CA ASN A 398 2.49 11.66 18.00
C ASN A 398 3.17 10.28 17.89
N TYR A 399 4.26 10.20 17.13
CA TYR A 399 5.09 9.02 16.99
C TYR A 399 4.38 7.80 16.40
N VAL A 400 3.22 7.95 15.78
CA VAL A 400 2.52 6.82 15.16
C VAL A 400 3.18 6.39 13.84
N PRO A 401 3.12 5.11 13.45
CA PRO A 401 3.65 4.61 12.19
C PRO A 401 3.17 5.36 10.94
N ASN A 402 4.05 5.48 9.95
CA ASN A 402 3.67 5.86 8.59
C ASN A 402 4.88 5.62 7.66
N ARG A 403 4.70 5.94 6.38
CA ARG A 403 5.69 5.72 5.33
C ARG A 403 5.89 6.96 4.44
N PHE A 404 6.08 8.14 5.03
CA PHE A 404 6.51 9.31 4.26
C PHE A 404 8.00 9.23 3.92
N PHE A 405 8.44 10.00 2.93
CA PHE A 405 9.86 10.07 2.53
C PHE A 405 10.75 10.48 3.69
N ALA A 406 10.30 11.44 4.50
CA ALA A 406 11.03 11.93 5.66
C ALA A 406 10.94 11.03 6.89
N MET A 407 10.19 9.93 6.88
CA MET A 407 10.15 9.03 8.04
C MET A 407 11.27 7.98 7.97
N PRO A 408 11.94 7.64 9.08
CA PRO A 408 12.84 6.50 9.14
C PRO A 408 12.11 5.20 8.77
N SER A 409 12.78 4.29 8.06
CA SER A 409 12.12 3.07 7.54
C SER A 409 11.55 2.19 8.65
N GLN A 410 12.18 2.15 9.83
CA GLN A 410 11.67 1.36 10.95
C GLN A 410 10.31 1.86 11.46
N ARG A 411 9.97 3.16 11.25
CA ARG A 411 8.64 3.74 11.55
C ARG A 411 7.54 3.15 10.67
N ASN A 412 7.91 2.56 9.54
CA ASN A 412 7.02 1.84 8.63
C ASN A 412 6.97 0.33 8.97
N GLU A 413 8.12 -0.34 9.14
CA GLU A 413 8.17 -1.81 9.39
C GLU A 413 7.55 -2.20 10.74
N ILE A 414 7.69 -1.37 11.78
CA ILE A 414 7.12 -1.63 13.13
C ILE A 414 5.61 -1.86 13.12
N LEU A 415 4.91 -1.36 12.10
CA LEU A 415 3.48 -1.58 11.91
C LEU A 415 3.12 -3.08 11.98
N GLY A 416 3.95 -3.97 11.46
CA GLY A 416 3.73 -5.41 11.51
C GLY A 416 3.53 -5.95 12.93
N PHE A 417 4.41 -5.55 13.86
CA PHE A 417 4.35 -5.94 15.26
C PHE A 417 3.13 -5.34 15.96
N LEU A 418 2.77 -4.10 15.62
CA LEU A 418 1.62 -3.40 16.21
C LEU A 418 0.30 -4.02 15.74
N LEU A 419 0.14 -4.31 14.45
CA LEU A 419 -1.02 -5.02 13.91
C LEU A 419 -1.17 -6.41 14.54
N TYR A 420 -0.06 -7.12 14.78
CA TYR A 420 -0.08 -8.36 15.53
C TYR A 420 -0.56 -8.17 16.97
N LYS A 421 0.00 -7.19 17.71
CA LYS A 421 -0.33 -6.93 19.12
C LYS A 421 -1.79 -6.55 19.30
N TYR A 422 -2.34 -5.74 18.41
CA TYR A 422 -3.73 -5.28 18.49
C TYR A 422 -4.73 -6.27 17.86
N SER A 423 -4.26 -7.42 17.33
CA SER A 423 -5.09 -8.43 16.67
C SER A 423 -5.92 -7.85 15.51
N CYS A 424 -5.33 -6.99 14.69
CA CYS A 424 -6.03 -6.40 13.56
C CYS A 424 -6.37 -7.49 12.51
N GLU A 425 -7.62 -7.53 12.06
CA GLU A 425 -8.06 -8.36 10.92
C GLU A 425 -7.61 -7.76 9.59
N GLY A 426 -7.53 -6.42 9.50
CA GLY A 426 -7.06 -5.78 8.29
C GLY A 426 -6.47 -4.38 8.47
N PHE A 427 -5.89 -3.91 7.37
CA PHE A 427 -5.20 -2.64 7.25
C PHE A 427 -5.54 -1.98 5.91
N LEU A 428 -5.71 -0.65 5.93
CA LEU A 428 -6.00 0.16 4.75
C LEU A 428 -4.96 1.25 4.54
N GLN A 429 -4.67 1.57 3.28
CA GLN A 429 -4.01 2.83 2.90
C GLN A 429 -4.55 3.33 1.55
N TRP A 430 -4.75 4.64 1.40
CA TRP A 430 -5.50 5.21 0.27
C TRP A 430 -4.69 5.45 -1.03
N GLY A 431 -3.37 5.43 -0.96
CA GLY A 431 -2.44 5.84 -2.00
C GLY A 431 -1.48 4.73 -2.45
N TYR A 432 -1.94 3.82 -3.33
CA TYR A 432 -1.03 2.90 -4.02
C TYR A 432 -0.32 3.62 -5.17
N ASN A 433 -1.11 4.21 -6.06
CA ASN A 433 -0.67 4.89 -7.28
C ASN A 433 -1.51 6.16 -7.58
N PHE A 434 -1.86 6.96 -6.56
CA PHE A 434 -2.56 8.22 -6.79
C PHE A 434 -1.58 9.30 -7.30
N TRP A 435 -1.72 9.67 -8.57
CA TRP A 435 -0.84 10.63 -9.26
C TRP A 435 -1.58 11.90 -9.70
N TYR A 436 -2.43 12.41 -8.81
CA TYR A 436 -3.00 13.75 -8.93
C TYR A 436 -2.58 14.62 -7.74
N SER A 437 -2.79 15.93 -7.87
CA SER A 437 -2.83 16.83 -6.72
C SER A 437 -4.07 16.54 -5.86
N GLN A 438 -4.08 17.05 -4.63
CA GLN A 438 -5.27 16.98 -3.77
C GLN A 438 -6.53 17.41 -4.53
N TYR A 439 -7.63 16.70 -4.26
CA TYR A 439 -8.93 16.86 -4.89
C TYR A 439 -8.94 16.56 -6.40
N SER A 440 -7.90 15.89 -6.90
CA SER A 440 -7.74 15.52 -8.30
C SER A 440 -7.84 16.72 -9.27
N ILE A 441 -7.37 17.90 -8.85
CA ILE A 441 -7.49 19.15 -9.62
C ILE A 441 -6.50 19.18 -10.81
N ARG A 442 -5.34 18.54 -10.66
CA ARG A 442 -4.30 18.47 -11.70
C ARG A 442 -3.52 17.16 -11.63
N GLU A 443 -3.12 16.66 -12.78
CA GLU A 443 -2.17 15.54 -12.93
C GLU A 443 -0.78 15.93 -12.39
N ILE A 444 -0.09 15.00 -11.74
CA ILE A 444 1.29 15.20 -11.27
C ILE A 444 2.24 14.20 -11.92
N ASN A 445 3.51 14.59 -12.05
CA ASN A 445 4.56 13.67 -12.40
C ASN A 445 5.18 13.11 -11.10
N PRO A 446 4.97 11.82 -10.77
CA PRO A 446 5.46 11.25 -9.51
C PRO A 446 6.99 11.26 -9.40
N PHE A 447 7.75 11.41 -10.49
CA PHE A 447 9.20 11.51 -10.43
C PHE A 447 9.72 12.87 -9.97
N THR A 448 8.87 13.92 -9.99
CA THR A 448 9.29 15.30 -9.68
C THR A 448 8.38 16.01 -8.67
N GLU A 449 7.17 15.51 -8.47
CA GLU A 449 6.18 16.05 -7.54
C GLU A 449 5.61 14.89 -6.72
N SER A 450 6.00 14.80 -5.45
CA SER A 450 5.72 13.65 -4.59
C SER A 450 4.71 13.93 -3.46
N ASP A 451 4.26 15.17 -3.35
CA ASP A 451 3.46 15.74 -2.26
C ASP A 451 2.04 16.16 -2.69
N ALA A 452 1.56 15.61 -3.82
CA ALA A 452 0.24 15.89 -4.38
C ALA A 452 -0.08 17.40 -4.49
N GLY A 453 0.88 18.18 -4.98
CA GLY A 453 0.74 19.64 -5.10
C GLY A 453 0.98 20.39 -3.79
N GLY A 454 1.78 19.82 -2.88
CA GLY A 454 2.06 20.37 -1.55
C GLY A 454 0.91 20.22 -0.56
N ALA A 455 -0.03 19.30 -0.82
CA ALA A 455 -1.16 19.06 0.06
C ALA A 455 -0.87 17.97 1.11
N PHE A 456 -0.09 16.95 0.74
CA PHE A 456 0.20 15.80 1.59
C PHE A 456 1.72 15.61 1.70
N PRO A 457 2.26 15.12 2.83
CA PRO A 457 3.68 14.81 2.92
C PRO A 457 4.12 13.82 1.83
N SER A 458 5.31 14.04 1.29
CA SER A 458 5.84 13.23 0.19
C SER A 458 5.82 11.74 0.52
N GLY A 459 5.19 10.95 -0.36
CA GLY A 459 5.03 9.51 -0.21
C GLY A 459 3.68 9.04 0.36
N ASP A 460 2.79 9.93 0.77
CA ASP A 460 1.43 9.54 1.22
C ASP A 460 0.55 9.01 0.06
N ALA A 461 0.58 9.70 -1.08
CA ALA A 461 -0.30 9.45 -2.21
C ALA A 461 0.05 8.19 -3.05
N TYR A 462 1.30 7.73 -3.01
CA TYR A 462 1.72 6.57 -3.78
C TYR A 462 2.98 5.88 -3.24
N VAL A 463 3.12 4.60 -3.59
CA VAL A 463 4.26 3.74 -3.28
C VAL A 463 4.84 3.03 -4.51
N VAL A 464 4.27 3.26 -5.68
CA VAL A 464 4.81 2.81 -6.97
C VAL A 464 4.91 3.97 -7.96
N TYR A 465 5.86 3.83 -8.89
CA TYR A 465 6.13 4.78 -9.96
C TYR A 465 5.84 4.15 -11.32
N PRO A 466 5.40 4.92 -12.31
CA PRO A 466 5.11 4.42 -13.65
C PRO A 466 6.39 4.23 -14.47
N ALA A 467 6.81 2.99 -14.70
CA ALA A 467 7.90 2.70 -15.63
C ALA A 467 7.45 2.92 -17.08
N PRO A 468 8.34 3.32 -18.00
CA PRO A 468 7.98 3.64 -19.38
C PRO A 468 7.31 2.50 -20.16
N ASP A 469 7.58 1.25 -19.79
CA ASP A 469 7.04 0.06 -20.47
C ASP A 469 5.65 -0.38 -19.98
N GLY A 470 5.03 0.40 -19.08
CA GLY A 470 3.72 0.08 -18.49
C GLY A 470 3.79 -0.86 -17.28
N THR A 471 4.98 -1.12 -16.75
CA THR A 471 5.16 -1.82 -15.47
C THR A 471 5.37 -0.82 -14.32
N PRO A 472 5.19 -1.24 -13.06
CA PRO A 472 5.53 -0.39 -11.92
C PRO A 472 7.01 -0.52 -11.54
N TYR A 473 7.67 0.61 -11.31
CA TYR A 473 8.83 0.64 -10.40
C TYR A 473 8.33 0.72 -8.96
N THR A 474 8.95 -0.04 -8.05
CA THR A 474 8.58 -0.04 -6.63
C THR A 474 9.35 1.02 -5.85
N SER A 475 8.75 1.54 -4.77
CA SER A 475 9.49 2.31 -3.76
C SER A 475 10.19 1.41 -2.75
N LEU A 476 11.24 1.94 -2.13
CA LEU A 476 11.86 1.39 -0.93
C LEU A 476 10.81 1.18 0.17
N ARG A 477 9.93 2.15 0.35
CA ARG A 477 8.88 2.11 1.38
C ARG A 477 7.88 0.97 1.17
N LEU A 478 7.57 0.60 -0.07
CA LEU A 478 6.73 -0.57 -0.35
C LEU A 478 7.40 -1.87 0.10
N LYS A 479 8.72 -1.99 -0.12
CA LYS A 479 9.51 -3.16 0.32
C LYS A 479 9.54 -3.27 1.84
N VAL A 480 9.85 -2.16 2.52
CA VAL A 480 9.88 -2.08 3.99
C VAL A 480 8.49 -2.33 4.61
N PHE A 481 7.43 -1.83 3.97
CA PHE A 481 6.05 -2.14 4.42
C PHE A 481 5.76 -3.64 4.30
N TYR A 482 6.19 -4.27 3.21
CA TYR A 482 6.05 -5.72 3.03
C TYR A 482 6.88 -6.51 4.05
N ASP A 483 8.07 -6.04 4.44
CA ASP A 483 8.84 -6.62 5.54
C ASP A 483 8.00 -6.64 6.84
N GLY A 484 7.27 -5.56 7.15
CA GLY A 484 6.33 -5.52 8.28
C GLY A 484 5.18 -6.54 8.18
N LEU A 485 4.65 -6.79 6.97
CA LEU A 485 3.63 -7.84 6.78
C LEU A 485 4.22 -9.26 6.98
N GLN A 486 5.47 -9.47 6.61
CA GLN A 486 6.17 -10.74 6.84
C GLN A 486 6.49 -10.95 8.32
N ASP A 487 6.87 -9.89 9.03
CA ASP A 487 7.04 -9.87 10.49
C ASP A 487 5.76 -10.28 11.24
N LEU A 488 4.60 -9.77 10.81
CA LEU A 488 3.32 -10.20 11.36
C LEU A 488 3.10 -11.71 11.18
N ARG A 489 3.41 -12.24 9.98
CA ARG A 489 3.28 -13.68 9.68
C ARG A 489 4.28 -14.52 10.48
N LEU A 490 5.48 -13.99 10.73
CA LEU A 490 6.50 -14.60 11.56
C LEU A 490 6.02 -14.72 13.01
N LEU A 491 5.42 -13.65 13.56
CA LEU A 491 4.81 -13.67 14.89
C LEU A 491 3.64 -14.66 14.97
N LYS A 492 2.82 -14.76 13.92
CA LYS A 492 1.75 -15.79 13.82
C LYS A 492 2.29 -17.20 13.76
N LEU A 493 3.46 -17.41 13.15
CA LEU A 493 4.14 -18.70 13.17
C LEU A 493 4.62 -19.05 14.58
N LEU A 494 5.26 -18.09 15.27
CA LEU A 494 5.72 -18.28 16.64
C LEU A 494 4.54 -18.50 17.61
N GLU A 495 3.42 -17.81 17.40
CA GLU A 495 2.17 -17.97 18.16
C GLU A 495 1.69 -19.42 18.17
N LYS A 496 1.81 -20.14 17.06
CA LYS A 496 1.45 -21.57 16.97
C LYS A 496 2.33 -22.46 17.85
N LYS A 497 3.53 -22.01 18.22
CA LYS A 497 4.51 -22.76 19.02
C LYS A 497 4.40 -22.47 20.51
N ILE A 498 4.29 -21.19 20.89
CA ILE A 498 4.37 -20.77 22.30
C ILE A 498 3.10 -20.11 22.84
N GLY A 499 2.09 -19.91 22.00
CA GLY A 499 0.87 -19.19 22.36
C GLY A 499 1.04 -17.67 22.32
N ARG A 500 -0.07 -16.96 22.12
CA ARG A 500 -0.08 -15.51 21.91
C ARG A 500 0.50 -14.72 23.08
N ASP A 501 0.11 -15.05 24.31
CA ASP A 501 0.54 -14.31 25.50
C ASP A 501 2.06 -14.35 25.67
N GLU A 502 2.69 -15.48 25.35
CA GLU A 502 4.16 -15.60 25.38
C GLU A 502 4.83 -14.84 24.24
N VAL A 503 4.23 -14.80 23.04
CA VAL A 503 4.74 -13.95 21.94
C VAL A 503 4.71 -12.46 22.33
N ILE A 504 3.64 -12.00 22.98
CA ILE A 504 3.55 -10.61 23.47
C ILE A 504 4.65 -10.34 24.50
N LYS A 505 4.89 -11.25 25.44
CA LYS A 505 6.01 -11.14 26.40
C LYS A 505 7.37 -11.05 25.69
N VAL A 506 7.59 -11.80 24.62
CA VAL A 506 8.83 -11.73 23.81
C VAL A 506 8.97 -10.36 23.16
N LEU A 507 7.89 -9.83 22.57
CA LEU A 507 7.89 -8.51 21.93
C LEU A 507 8.20 -7.38 22.93
N GLU A 508 7.65 -7.46 24.13
CA GLU A 508 7.75 -6.41 25.16
C GLU A 508 8.95 -6.58 26.11
N LYS A 509 9.68 -7.69 25.99
CA LYS A 509 10.86 -7.98 26.78
C LYS A 509 11.91 -6.87 26.63
N GLY A 510 12.23 -6.24 27.76
CA GLY A 510 13.22 -5.17 27.84
C GLY A 510 12.71 -3.77 27.48
N LEU A 511 11.41 -3.62 27.18
CA LEU A 511 10.80 -2.32 26.93
C LEU A 511 10.42 -1.62 28.24
N ALA A 512 10.52 -0.29 28.27
CA ALA A 512 10.12 0.53 29.41
C ALA A 512 8.58 0.61 29.56
N ALA A 513 7.85 0.46 28.46
CA ALA A 513 6.40 0.45 28.42
C ALA A 513 5.89 -0.61 27.42
N PRO A 514 4.64 -1.10 27.58
CA PRO A 514 4.01 -1.99 26.60
C PRO A 514 3.94 -1.33 25.21
N LEU A 515 4.14 -2.11 24.14
CA LEU A 515 4.09 -1.60 22.77
C LEU A 515 2.73 -0.96 22.46
N SER A 516 2.67 0.23 21.92
CA SER A 516 1.43 0.84 21.45
C SER A 516 1.68 1.54 20.13
N PHE A 517 0.63 1.98 19.44
CA PHE A 517 0.82 2.78 18.24
C PHE A 517 1.61 4.08 18.49
N THR A 518 1.64 4.60 19.73
CA THR A 518 2.37 5.84 20.08
C THR A 518 3.68 5.61 20.83
N ASP A 519 3.91 4.39 21.33
CA ASP A 519 5.07 4.05 22.16
C ASP A 519 5.67 2.71 21.74
N TYR A 520 6.79 2.78 21.03
CA TYR A 520 7.57 1.66 20.54
C TYR A 520 9.02 2.09 20.33
N PRO A 521 9.99 1.15 20.29
CA PRO A 521 11.39 1.48 20.07
C PRO A 521 11.64 2.13 18.71
N ARG A 522 12.50 3.16 18.70
CA ARG A 522 12.82 3.97 17.51
C ARG A 522 14.25 3.69 17.04
N SER A 523 14.54 2.41 16.80
CA SER A 523 15.90 1.93 16.52
C SER A 523 15.87 0.78 15.52
N ASP A 524 16.60 0.95 14.43
CA ASP A 524 16.83 -0.10 13.43
C ASP A 524 17.46 -1.34 14.07
N GLU A 525 18.45 -1.14 14.95
CA GLU A 525 19.09 -2.23 15.70
C GLU A 525 18.08 -3.02 16.53
N TRP A 526 17.17 -2.34 17.24
CA TRP A 526 16.16 -3.04 18.03
C TRP A 526 15.25 -3.91 17.15
N LEU A 527 14.77 -3.37 16.03
CA LEU A 527 13.84 -4.07 15.14
C LEU A 527 14.51 -5.31 14.52
N LEU A 528 15.72 -5.13 13.99
CA LEU A 528 16.52 -6.22 13.41
C LEU A 528 16.83 -7.31 14.46
N ASN A 529 17.29 -6.91 15.66
CA ASN A 529 17.61 -7.87 16.72
C ASN A 529 16.38 -8.60 17.25
N LYS A 530 15.23 -7.91 17.39
CA LYS A 530 13.99 -8.51 17.84
C LYS A 530 13.50 -9.57 16.86
N ARG A 531 13.63 -9.29 15.56
CA ARG A 531 13.30 -10.24 14.50
C ARG A 531 14.22 -11.46 14.54
N GLU A 532 15.54 -11.28 14.70
CA GLU A 532 16.47 -12.41 14.87
C GLU A 532 16.18 -13.24 16.15
N GLU A 533 15.77 -12.59 17.26
CA GLU A 533 15.31 -13.28 18.47
C GLU A 533 14.09 -14.18 18.16
N ILE A 534 13.10 -13.66 17.42
CA ILE A 534 11.90 -14.41 17.01
C ILE A 534 12.27 -15.60 16.14
N ILE A 535 13.13 -15.41 15.13
CA ILE A 535 13.56 -16.50 14.22
C ILE A 535 14.26 -17.62 14.99
N ARG A 536 15.14 -17.30 15.96
CA ARG A 536 15.83 -18.29 16.80
C ARG A 536 14.88 -19.10 17.69
N MET A 537 13.67 -18.61 17.93
CA MET A 537 12.65 -19.29 18.73
C MET A 537 11.76 -20.25 17.91
N LEU A 538 11.80 -20.18 16.57
CA LEU A 538 11.06 -21.09 15.67
C LEU A 538 11.69 -22.49 15.63
#